data_AF-A0A6B8VP05-F1
#
_entry.id   AF-A0A6B8VP05-F1
#
_cell.length_a   1.000
_cell.length_b   1.000
_cell.length_c   1.000
_cell.angle_alpha   90.00
_cell.angle_beta   90.00
_cell.angle_gamma   90.00
#
_symmetry.space_group_name_H-M   'P 1'
#
loop_
_entity.id
_entity.type
_entity.pdbx_description
1 polymer ?
#
loop_
_entity_poly.entity_id
_entity_poly.type
_entity_poly.pdbx_seq_one_letter_code
_entity_poly.pdbx_strand_id
1 'polypeptide(L)'
;MSLFSRNVEAPGLQGTLRDCISEKGMKRLRAGDIAVVNAADITRQFAQKLIEAKPAAVVNLARFTTGAVPNFGPLMLLDADIYLVEGVGDELKLGLRDGKKGRIDEEGTIFQAEKAIGSGHVLERAPAEARFGEAQQGLVDHMEAYFGNTIQFIHSEAPLLIDGLGIPETGAQIAGRKVLVASPGNNHRNQIKLLRNFIREYEPVIIGVDEAADTLVELGHTPDLIVGNPKSIAADTLRSGARVILPAEPDGHAAGLERIQDLGIGAMTFPAATESATDLALLLADYHEAEMIINAGPVLDLDAMFADAPQANPAALLTRAKLGKKLVDANVIANLYTVRSGAGLAWLWALLGILVALAVIVLIVGTGGDGSFVDNLIETWNNIALKFQGWFN
;
A
#
# COMPACT_ATOMS: atom_id res chain seq x y z
N MET A 1 57.58 -30.81 -13.07
CA MET A 1 56.27 -31.40 -13.41
C MET A 1 55.21 -30.32 -13.25
N SER A 2 54.73 -29.77 -14.36
CA SER A 2 53.63 -28.79 -14.37
C SER A 2 52.33 -29.57 -14.46
N LEU A 3 51.62 -29.70 -13.35
CA LEU A 3 50.29 -30.31 -13.35
C LEU A 3 49.31 -29.32 -13.98
N PHE A 4 48.83 -29.70 -15.17
CA PHE A 4 47.74 -29.05 -15.86
C PHE A 4 46.51 -28.99 -14.94
N SER A 5 46.16 -27.79 -14.48
CA SER A 5 44.79 -27.48 -14.06
C SER A 5 43.90 -27.53 -15.30
N ARG A 6 43.39 -28.73 -15.61
CA ARG A 6 42.17 -28.84 -16.41
C ARG A 6 41.02 -28.43 -15.50
N ASN A 7 40.62 -27.15 -15.56
CA ASN A 7 39.24 -26.81 -15.23
C ASN A 7 38.37 -27.57 -16.25
N VAL A 8 37.87 -28.72 -15.83
CA VAL A 8 36.76 -29.37 -16.54
C VAL A 8 35.60 -28.40 -16.37
N GLU A 9 35.27 -27.64 -17.41
CA GLU A 9 34.04 -26.86 -17.44
C GLU A 9 32.89 -27.87 -17.31
N ALA A 10 32.34 -27.98 -16.11
CA ALA A 10 31.17 -28.80 -15.88
C ALA A 10 30.04 -28.31 -16.82
N PRO A 11 29.29 -29.23 -17.45
CA PRO A 11 28.22 -28.87 -18.36
C PRO A 11 27.16 -28.00 -17.66
N GLY A 12 26.57 -27.09 -18.42
CA GLY A 12 25.54 -26.17 -17.94
C GLY A 12 25.78 -24.71 -18.31
N LEU A 13 24.73 -23.90 -18.21
CA LEU A 13 24.75 -22.47 -18.49
C LEU A 13 25.53 -21.74 -17.39
N GLN A 14 26.56 -20.99 -17.78
CA GLN A 14 27.40 -20.23 -16.85
C GLN A 14 27.14 -18.73 -16.97
N GLY A 15 27.17 -18.02 -15.84
CA GLY A 15 27.01 -16.57 -15.82
C GLY A 15 27.29 -15.99 -14.44
N THR A 16 27.34 -14.66 -14.33
CA THR A 16 27.43 -14.01 -13.02
C THR A 16 26.05 -13.95 -12.39
N LEU A 17 25.88 -14.49 -11.19
CA LEU A 17 24.63 -14.40 -10.43
C LEU A 17 24.38 -12.97 -9.98
N ARG A 18 23.17 -12.45 -10.23
CA ARG A 18 22.74 -11.11 -9.84
C ARG A 18 21.47 -11.16 -9.00
N ASP A 19 21.53 -10.58 -7.80
CA ASP A 19 20.35 -10.46 -6.93
C ASP A 19 19.41 -9.33 -7.39
N CYS A 20 18.54 -9.67 -8.34
CA CYS A 20 17.58 -8.77 -8.96
C CYS A 20 16.26 -8.66 -8.20
N ILE A 21 16.15 -9.27 -7.01
CA ILE A 21 15.06 -9.02 -6.06
C ILE A 21 15.17 -7.56 -5.55
N SER A 22 16.40 -7.06 -5.43
CA SER A 22 16.67 -5.66 -5.13
C SER A 22 16.82 -4.83 -6.41
N GLU A 23 16.37 -3.56 -6.37
CA GLU A 23 16.57 -2.63 -7.49
C GLU A 23 18.05 -2.42 -7.84
N LYS A 24 18.95 -2.57 -6.85
CA LYS A 24 20.40 -2.41 -7.04
C LYS A 24 20.94 -3.51 -7.95
N GLY A 25 20.45 -4.75 -7.83
CA GLY A 25 20.85 -5.84 -8.72
C GLY A 25 20.37 -5.64 -10.14
N MET A 26 19.12 -5.20 -10.31
CA MET A 26 18.58 -4.87 -11.64
C MET A 26 19.43 -3.83 -12.38
N LYS A 27 19.91 -2.78 -11.71
CA LYS A 27 20.79 -1.75 -12.32
C LYS A 27 22.17 -2.29 -12.73
N ARG A 28 22.63 -3.35 -12.05
CA ARG A 28 23.95 -3.96 -12.25
C ARG A 28 23.93 -5.16 -13.19
N LEU A 29 22.74 -5.63 -13.58
CA LEU A 29 22.56 -6.71 -14.52
C LEU A 29 23.21 -6.36 -15.87
N ARG A 30 23.92 -7.33 -16.45
CA ARG A 30 24.61 -7.20 -17.74
C ARG A 30 24.30 -8.39 -18.63
N ALA A 31 24.59 -8.24 -19.92
CA ALA A 31 24.40 -9.30 -20.88
C ALA A 31 25.19 -10.56 -20.48
N GLY A 32 24.55 -11.72 -20.53
CA GLY A 32 25.14 -13.01 -20.13
C GLY A 32 25.13 -13.29 -18.62
N ASP A 33 24.67 -12.38 -17.77
CA ASP A 33 24.48 -12.64 -16.34
C ASP A 33 23.28 -13.59 -16.11
N ILE A 34 23.22 -14.20 -14.92
CA ILE A 34 22.06 -14.96 -14.44
C ILE A 34 21.29 -14.06 -13.47
N ALA A 35 20.09 -13.64 -13.85
CA ALA A 35 19.24 -12.81 -13.03
C ALA A 35 18.43 -13.65 -12.03
N VAL A 36 18.52 -13.35 -10.74
CA VAL A 36 17.68 -13.98 -9.70
C VAL A 36 16.59 -13.01 -9.28
N VAL A 37 15.32 -13.38 -9.49
CA VAL A 37 14.15 -12.52 -9.25
C VAL A 37 13.14 -13.23 -8.36
N ASN A 38 12.24 -12.46 -7.72
CA ASN A 38 11.08 -13.01 -7.02
C ASN A 38 9.84 -12.26 -7.51
N ALA A 39 9.21 -12.80 -8.55
CA ALA A 39 8.05 -12.19 -9.19
C ALA A 39 7.09 -13.29 -9.67
N ALA A 40 6.03 -13.53 -8.89
CA ALA A 40 4.89 -14.30 -9.38
C ALA A 40 4.20 -13.53 -10.51
N ASP A 41 3.65 -14.25 -11.49
CA ASP A 41 2.92 -13.69 -12.63
C ASP A 41 3.69 -12.55 -13.31
N ILE A 42 4.90 -12.87 -13.78
CA ILE A 42 5.83 -11.86 -14.28
C ILE A 42 5.17 -10.97 -15.35
N THR A 43 5.16 -9.67 -15.07
CA THR A 43 4.49 -8.71 -15.94
C THR A 43 5.27 -8.49 -17.23
N ARG A 44 4.57 -8.09 -18.29
CA ARG A 44 5.19 -7.67 -19.55
C ARG A 44 6.27 -6.60 -19.35
N GLN A 45 6.01 -5.63 -18.47
CA GLN A 45 6.96 -4.55 -18.21
C GLN A 45 8.22 -5.07 -17.52
N PHE A 46 8.10 -6.01 -16.57
CA PHE A 46 9.27 -6.55 -15.90
C PHE A 46 10.07 -7.49 -16.81
N ALA A 47 9.39 -8.33 -17.60
CA ALA A 47 10.01 -9.14 -18.64
C ALA A 47 10.79 -8.28 -19.65
N GLN A 48 10.20 -7.18 -20.13
CA GLN A 48 10.87 -6.24 -21.05
C GLN A 48 12.18 -5.69 -20.46
N LYS A 49 12.18 -5.29 -19.19
CA LYS A 49 13.40 -4.81 -18.50
C LYS A 49 14.50 -5.88 -18.44
N LEU A 50 14.11 -7.14 -18.24
CA LEU A 50 15.06 -8.25 -18.26
C LEU A 50 15.60 -8.49 -19.67
N ILE A 51 14.73 -8.50 -20.69
CA ILE A 51 15.12 -8.66 -22.10
C ILE A 51 16.13 -7.59 -22.53
N GLU A 52 15.91 -6.33 -22.14
CA GLU A 52 16.84 -5.23 -22.44
C GLU A 52 18.23 -5.44 -21.84
N ALA A 53 18.31 -6.07 -20.67
CA ALA A 53 19.58 -6.40 -20.02
C ALA A 53 20.27 -7.64 -20.62
N LYS A 54 19.54 -8.46 -21.39
CA LYS A 54 20.02 -9.68 -22.09
C LYS A 54 20.71 -10.70 -21.18
N PRO A 55 20.14 -11.08 -20.02
CA PRO A 55 20.70 -12.13 -19.18
C PRO A 55 20.73 -13.45 -19.95
N ALA A 56 21.68 -14.32 -19.64
CA ALA A 56 21.71 -15.68 -20.17
C ALA A 56 20.57 -16.53 -19.59
N ALA A 57 20.20 -16.27 -18.33
CA ALA A 57 19.10 -16.95 -17.66
C ALA A 57 18.38 -16.06 -16.65
N VAL A 58 17.11 -16.37 -16.40
CA VAL A 58 16.32 -15.81 -15.29
C VAL A 58 15.88 -16.95 -14.39
N VAL A 59 16.28 -16.85 -13.12
CA VAL A 59 15.92 -17.77 -12.04
C VAL A 59 14.93 -17.07 -11.13
N ASN A 60 13.70 -17.58 -11.10
CA ASN A 60 12.62 -17.02 -10.29
C ASN A 60 12.42 -17.86 -9.02
N LEU A 61 12.39 -17.19 -7.88
CA LEU A 61 12.04 -17.81 -6.60
C LEU A 61 10.59 -18.30 -6.63
N ALA A 62 9.71 -17.51 -7.25
CA ALA A 62 8.31 -17.86 -7.51
C ALA A 62 8.15 -18.57 -8.87
N ARG A 63 6.91 -18.96 -9.19
CA ARG A 63 6.54 -19.37 -10.55
C ARG A 63 6.40 -18.16 -11.46
N PHE A 64 6.77 -18.28 -12.73
CA PHE A 64 6.55 -17.19 -13.69
C PHE A 64 5.07 -17.01 -14.02
N THR A 65 4.26 -18.07 -13.94
CA THR A 65 2.80 -18.07 -14.10
C THR A 65 2.17 -18.91 -13.00
N THR A 66 1.27 -18.31 -12.22
CA THR A 66 0.50 -19.00 -11.16
C THR A 66 -0.77 -19.63 -11.71
N GLY A 67 -1.30 -19.10 -12.81
CA GLY A 67 -2.53 -19.55 -13.46
C GLY A 67 -3.75 -18.69 -13.12
N ALA A 68 -3.65 -17.73 -12.20
CA ALA A 68 -4.76 -16.83 -11.84
C ALA A 68 -5.13 -15.88 -12.99
N VAL A 69 -4.11 -15.38 -13.69
CA VAL A 69 -4.27 -14.49 -14.85
C VAL A 69 -3.31 -14.87 -15.97
N PRO A 70 -3.71 -14.75 -17.24
CA PRO A 70 -2.81 -14.96 -18.36
C PRO A 70 -1.74 -13.87 -18.40
N ASN A 71 -0.47 -14.26 -18.38
CA ASN A 71 0.65 -13.32 -18.43
C ASN A 71 1.64 -13.67 -19.55
N PHE A 72 1.97 -12.70 -20.40
CA PHE A 72 2.88 -12.89 -21.54
C PHE A 72 4.37 -12.87 -21.17
N GLY A 73 4.73 -12.46 -19.94
CA GLY A 73 6.12 -12.26 -19.56
C GLY A 73 7.04 -13.49 -19.73
N PRO A 74 6.63 -14.73 -19.37
CA PRO A 74 7.48 -15.90 -19.60
C PRO A 74 7.70 -16.17 -21.09
N LEU A 75 6.65 -16.07 -21.93
CA LEU A 75 6.76 -16.26 -23.38
C LEU A 75 7.69 -15.21 -24.01
N MET A 76 7.60 -13.95 -23.59
CA MET A 76 8.50 -12.90 -24.07
C MET A 76 9.97 -13.17 -23.74
N LEU A 77 10.26 -13.73 -22.56
CA LEU A 77 11.64 -14.07 -22.18
C LEU A 77 12.16 -15.26 -23.01
N LEU A 78 11.32 -16.26 -23.26
CA LEU A 78 11.67 -17.40 -24.12
C LEU A 78 11.89 -16.97 -25.58
N ASP A 79 11.08 -16.06 -26.11
CA ASP A 79 11.25 -15.48 -27.44
C ASP A 79 12.57 -14.70 -27.60
N ALA A 80 13.12 -14.22 -26.48
CA ALA A 80 14.42 -13.55 -26.43
C ALA A 80 15.59 -14.52 -26.16
N ASP A 81 15.35 -15.84 -26.28
CA ASP A 81 16.33 -16.91 -26.04
C ASP A 81 16.93 -16.90 -24.62
N ILE A 82 16.15 -16.47 -23.62
CA ILE A 82 16.57 -16.45 -22.21
C ILE A 82 16.17 -17.76 -21.53
N TYR A 83 17.12 -18.43 -20.88
CA TYR A 83 16.86 -19.67 -20.15
C TYR A 83 16.08 -19.41 -18.85
N LEU A 84 14.99 -20.13 -18.62
CA LEU A 84 14.07 -19.88 -17.50
C LEU A 84 14.07 -21.02 -16.49
N VAL A 85 14.29 -20.68 -15.23
CA VAL A 85 14.12 -21.60 -14.09
C VAL A 85 13.17 -20.94 -13.09
N GLU A 86 12.18 -21.67 -12.60
CA GLU A 86 11.17 -21.14 -11.69
C GLU A 86 10.96 -22.01 -10.46
N GLY A 87 10.27 -21.46 -9.45
CA GLY A 87 9.85 -22.21 -8.27
C GLY A 87 11.01 -22.70 -7.41
N VAL A 88 12.14 -21.99 -7.40
CA VAL A 88 13.31 -22.36 -6.60
C VAL A 88 13.07 -22.16 -5.10
N GLY A 89 12.15 -21.24 -4.75
CA GLY A 89 11.83 -20.91 -3.36
C GLY A 89 12.88 -20.04 -2.67
N ASP A 90 12.58 -19.68 -1.41
CA ASP A 90 13.39 -18.73 -0.63
C ASP A 90 14.75 -19.29 -0.18
N GLU A 91 14.96 -20.61 -0.24
CA GLU A 91 16.23 -21.25 0.14
C GLU A 91 17.41 -20.72 -0.68
N LEU A 92 17.18 -20.43 -1.97
CA LEU A 92 18.19 -19.85 -2.86
C LEU A 92 18.70 -18.51 -2.32
N LYS A 93 17.82 -17.70 -1.71
CA LYS A 93 18.16 -16.36 -1.21
C LYS A 93 19.18 -16.40 -0.09
N LEU A 94 19.14 -17.45 0.75
CA LEU A 94 20.10 -17.64 1.84
C LEU A 94 21.50 -18.00 1.32
N GLY A 95 21.57 -18.74 0.19
CA GLY A 95 22.81 -19.17 -0.44
C GLY A 95 23.38 -18.20 -1.48
N LEU A 96 22.57 -17.28 -1.98
CA LEU A 96 22.92 -16.37 -3.08
C LEU A 96 23.99 -15.36 -2.65
N ARG A 97 25.09 -15.29 -3.42
CA ARG A 97 26.07 -14.20 -3.32
C ARG A 97 26.13 -13.43 -4.63
N ASP A 98 25.66 -12.19 -4.59
CA ASP A 98 25.64 -11.28 -5.75
C ASP A 98 27.05 -11.07 -6.34
N GLY A 99 27.13 -11.07 -7.67
CA GLY A 99 28.36 -10.81 -8.42
C GLY A 99 29.35 -11.98 -8.48
N LYS A 100 28.95 -13.18 -8.04
CA LYS A 100 29.77 -14.40 -8.14
C LYS A 100 29.38 -15.23 -9.36
N LYS A 101 30.31 -16.02 -9.88
CA LYS A 101 30.04 -17.00 -10.94
C LYS A 101 29.06 -18.06 -10.42
N GLY A 102 28.03 -18.34 -11.21
CA GLY A 102 27.11 -19.45 -11.01
C GLY A 102 27.01 -20.30 -12.27
N ARG A 103 26.45 -21.49 -12.09
CA ARG A 103 26.15 -22.45 -13.15
C ARG A 103 24.74 -22.99 -12.95
N ILE A 104 24.00 -23.20 -14.02
CA ILE A 104 22.71 -23.90 -14.03
C ILE A 104 22.89 -25.17 -14.85
N ASP A 105 22.56 -26.34 -14.30
CA ASP A 105 22.54 -27.59 -15.07
C ASP A 105 21.25 -27.77 -15.87
N GLU A 106 21.16 -28.86 -16.63
CA GLU A 106 20.01 -29.14 -17.51
C GLU A 106 18.73 -29.42 -16.71
N GLU A 107 18.88 -29.88 -15.47
CA GLU A 107 17.80 -30.15 -14.52
C GLU A 107 17.27 -28.89 -13.82
N GLY A 108 17.93 -27.74 -13.97
CA GLY A 108 17.54 -26.47 -13.34
C GLY A 108 18.09 -26.28 -11.92
N THR A 109 19.13 -27.03 -11.54
CA THR A 109 19.88 -26.86 -10.30
C THR A 109 20.88 -25.72 -10.44
N ILE A 110 20.87 -24.79 -9.48
CA ILE A 110 21.74 -23.62 -9.45
C ILE A 110 22.93 -23.91 -8.54
N PHE A 111 24.13 -23.75 -9.08
CA PHE A 111 25.40 -23.92 -8.36
C PHE A 111 26.15 -22.59 -8.24
N GLN A 112 26.83 -22.43 -7.11
CA GLN A 112 27.87 -21.42 -6.93
C GLN A 112 29.18 -22.12 -6.64
N ALA A 113 30.14 -22.01 -7.56
CA ALA A 113 31.26 -22.95 -7.66
C ALA A 113 30.75 -24.41 -7.73
N GLU A 114 31.11 -25.26 -6.77
CA GLU A 114 30.70 -26.67 -6.71
C GLU A 114 29.50 -26.92 -5.78
N LYS A 115 29.01 -25.90 -5.07
CA LYS A 115 27.91 -26.05 -4.10
C LYS A 115 26.57 -25.76 -4.78
N ALA A 116 25.64 -26.71 -4.72
CA ALA A 116 24.24 -26.47 -5.06
C ALA A 116 23.62 -25.50 -4.04
N ILE A 117 23.00 -24.43 -4.54
CA ILE A 117 22.38 -23.37 -3.72
C ILE A 117 20.86 -23.31 -3.88
N GLY A 118 20.30 -24.04 -4.85
CA GLY A 118 18.86 -24.19 -5.05
C GLY A 118 18.56 -25.03 -6.29
N SER A 119 17.33 -25.50 -6.43
CA SER A 119 16.85 -26.22 -7.61
C SER A 119 15.44 -25.74 -7.94
N GLY A 120 15.15 -25.57 -9.22
CA GLY A 120 13.82 -25.20 -9.69
C GLY A 120 13.36 -26.08 -10.84
N HIS A 121 12.31 -25.63 -11.52
CA HIS A 121 11.81 -26.25 -12.73
C HIS A 121 12.22 -25.41 -13.93
N VAL A 122 12.82 -26.05 -14.93
CA VAL A 122 13.13 -25.41 -16.21
C VAL A 122 11.82 -25.18 -16.97
N LEU A 123 11.54 -23.93 -17.31
CA LEU A 123 10.33 -23.58 -18.04
C LEU A 123 10.61 -23.56 -19.54
N GLU A 124 10.02 -24.50 -20.25
CA GLU A 124 10.08 -24.57 -21.71
C GLU A 124 8.88 -23.87 -22.37
N ARG A 125 8.99 -23.64 -23.69
CA ARG A 125 7.97 -22.93 -24.47
C ARG A 125 6.62 -23.63 -24.48
N ALA A 126 6.56 -24.93 -24.79
CA ALA A 126 5.28 -25.63 -24.89
C ALA A 126 4.50 -25.64 -23.55
N PRO A 127 5.12 -25.94 -22.39
CA PRO A 127 4.47 -25.77 -21.09
C PRO A 127 4.05 -24.32 -20.80
N ALA A 128 4.85 -23.32 -21.16
CA ALA A 128 4.51 -21.92 -20.96
C ALA A 128 3.29 -21.48 -21.79
N GLU A 129 3.21 -21.90 -23.06
CA GLU A 129 2.07 -21.65 -23.96
C GLU A 129 0.80 -22.34 -23.46
N ALA A 130 0.91 -23.60 -23.02
CA ALA A 130 -0.22 -24.33 -22.45
C ALA A 130 -0.77 -23.63 -21.20
N ARG A 131 0.09 -23.26 -20.25
CA ARG A 131 -0.32 -22.52 -19.03
C ARG A 131 -0.93 -21.17 -19.34
N PHE A 132 -0.42 -20.47 -20.36
CA PHE A 132 -1.02 -19.22 -20.81
C PHE A 132 -2.45 -19.43 -21.34
N GLY A 133 -2.66 -20.45 -22.17
CA GLY A 133 -3.99 -20.79 -22.69
C GLY A 133 -4.96 -21.23 -21.60
N GLU A 134 -4.50 -22.07 -20.66
CA GLU A 134 -5.27 -22.49 -19.48
C GLU A 134 -5.68 -21.29 -18.61
N ALA A 135 -4.75 -20.38 -18.32
CA ALA A 135 -5.03 -19.17 -17.55
C ALA A 135 -5.99 -18.23 -18.28
N GLN A 136 -5.91 -18.14 -19.62
CA GLN A 136 -6.84 -17.35 -20.42
C GLN A 136 -8.27 -17.90 -20.34
N GLN A 137 -8.42 -19.22 -20.48
CA GLN A 137 -9.73 -19.87 -20.37
C GLN A 137 -10.29 -19.76 -18.94
N GLY A 138 -9.46 -20.06 -17.93
CA GLY A 138 -9.85 -19.95 -16.52
C GLY A 138 -10.27 -18.53 -16.13
N LEU A 139 -9.60 -17.50 -16.67
CA LEU A 139 -10.01 -16.11 -16.45
C LEU A 139 -11.40 -15.81 -17.01
N VAL A 140 -11.73 -16.31 -18.21
CA VAL A 140 -13.05 -16.12 -18.82
C VAL A 140 -14.12 -16.79 -17.96
N ASP A 141 -13.91 -18.05 -17.59
CA ASP A 141 -14.85 -18.81 -16.76
C ASP A 141 -15.08 -18.12 -15.40
N HIS A 142 -14.00 -17.62 -14.77
CA HIS A 142 -14.08 -16.89 -13.50
C HIS A 142 -14.84 -15.57 -13.65
N MET A 143 -14.64 -14.84 -14.75
CA MET A 143 -15.38 -13.61 -15.02
C MET A 143 -16.86 -13.86 -15.30
N GLU A 144 -17.19 -14.91 -16.05
CA GLU A 144 -18.60 -15.30 -16.26
C GLU A 144 -19.30 -15.62 -14.94
N ALA A 145 -18.65 -16.40 -14.07
CA ALA A 145 -19.17 -16.69 -12.73
C ALA A 145 -19.31 -15.43 -11.87
N TYR A 146 -18.30 -14.56 -11.88
CA TYR A 146 -18.30 -13.31 -11.12
C TYR A 146 -19.45 -12.39 -11.53
N PHE A 147 -19.63 -12.15 -12.84
CA PHE A 147 -20.70 -11.30 -13.34
C PHE A 147 -22.08 -11.97 -13.23
N GLY A 148 -22.16 -13.29 -13.31
CA GLY A 148 -23.37 -14.05 -12.98
C GLY A 148 -23.84 -13.80 -11.54
N ASN A 149 -22.92 -13.90 -10.57
CA ASN A 149 -23.20 -13.58 -9.17
C ASN A 149 -23.54 -12.09 -8.97
N THR A 150 -22.92 -11.19 -9.75
CA THR A 150 -23.22 -9.76 -9.74
C THR A 150 -24.66 -9.48 -10.18
N ILE A 151 -25.15 -10.13 -11.24
CA ILE A 151 -26.54 -9.99 -11.70
C ILE A 151 -27.52 -10.45 -10.61
N GLN A 152 -27.24 -11.58 -9.97
CA GLN A 152 -28.07 -12.07 -8.87
C GLN A 152 -28.12 -11.06 -7.72
N PHE A 153 -26.97 -10.48 -7.34
CA PHE A 153 -26.89 -9.46 -6.29
C PHE A 153 -27.69 -8.20 -6.64
N ILE A 154 -27.63 -7.73 -7.89
CA ILE A 154 -28.44 -6.59 -8.34
C ILE A 154 -29.93 -6.87 -8.13
N HIS A 155 -30.41 -8.08 -8.44
CA HIS A 155 -31.82 -8.42 -8.25
C HIS A 155 -32.25 -8.44 -6.79
N SER A 156 -31.40 -8.88 -5.87
CA SER A 156 -31.71 -8.90 -4.43
C SER A 156 -31.55 -7.53 -3.76
N GLU A 157 -30.58 -6.72 -4.19
CA GLU A 157 -30.12 -5.52 -3.47
C GLU A 157 -30.38 -4.20 -4.20
N ALA A 158 -31.05 -4.20 -5.36
CA ALA A 158 -31.43 -2.98 -6.05
C ALA A 158 -32.14 -1.96 -5.14
N PRO A 159 -33.10 -2.33 -4.25
CA PRO A 159 -33.75 -1.34 -3.39
C PRO A 159 -32.80 -0.69 -2.37
N LEU A 160 -31.83 -1.43 -1.82
CA LEU A 160 -30.79 -0.85 -0.97
C LEU A 160 -29.85 0.05 -1.78
N LEU A 161 -29.39 -0.43 -2.94
CA LEU A 161 -28.43 0.29 -3.78
C LEU A 161 -29.01 1.51 -4.50
N ILE A 162 -30.32 1.57 -4.75
CA ILE A 162 -30.96 2.69 -5.46
C ILE A 162 -31.64 3.62 -4.46
N ASP A 163 -32.52 3.07 -3.63
CA ASP A 163 -33.39 3.85 -2.75
C ASP A 163 -32.88 3.93 -1.30
N GLY A 164 -31.82 3.19 -0.95
CA GLY A 164 -31.27 3.16 0.41
C GLY A 164 -32.17 2.43 1.42
N LEU A 165 -33.06 1.55 0.95
CA LEU A 165 -33.94 0.80 1.85
C LEU A 165 -33.12 -0.08 2.80
N GLY A 166 -33.38 0.06 4.11
CA GLY A 166 -32.69 -0.70 5.16
C GLY A 166 -31.48 0.00 5.76
N ILE A 167 -31.04 1.14 5.21
CA ILE A 167 -29.93 1.90 5.79
C ILE A 167 -30.40 2.55 7.11
N PRO A 168 -29.70 2.29 8.24
CA PRO A 168 -30.11 2.83 9.52
C PRO A 168 -29.89 4.34 9.63
N GLU A 169 -30.82 5.00 10.31
CA GLU A 169 -30.70 6.41 10.68
C GLU A 169 -29.71 6.56 11.84
N THR A 170 -28.48 6.97 11.52
CA THR A 170 -27.40 6.99 12.49
C THR A 170 -27.48 8.15 13.48
N GLY A 171 -28.20 9.21 13.12
CA GLY A 171 -28.21 10.50 13.83
C GLY A 171 -26.85 11.23 13.81
N ALA A 172 -25.87 10.76 13.03
CA ALA A 172 -24.57 11.40 12.90
C ALA A 172 -24.66 12.49 11.84
N GLN A 173 -24.00 13.63 12.07
CA GLN A 173 -23.96 14.70 11.07
C GLN A 173 -22.92 14.32 10.00
N ILE A 174 -23.34 13.58 8.97
CA ILE A 174 -22.48 13.11 7.86
C ILE A 174 -22.65 13.99 6.62
N ALA A 175 -23.86 14.50 6.37
CA ALA A 175 -24.19 15.25 5.16
C ALA A 175 -23.22 16.41 4.92
N GLY A 176 -22.63 16.46 3.72
CA GLY A 176 -21.68 17.49 3.32
C GLY A 176 -20.33 17.46 4.04
N ARG A 177 -20.01 16.41 4.81
CA ARG A 177 -18.71 16.25 5.48
C ARG A 177 -17.85 15.17 4.82
N LYS A 178 -16.56 15.23 5.14
CA LYS A 178 -15.60 14.17 4.84
C LYS A 178 -15.78 13.02 5.84
N VAL A 179 -15.72 11.80 5.34
CA VAL A 179 -15.83 10.58 6.15
C VAL A 179 -14.57 9.75 5.97
N LEU A 180 -14.00 9.26 7.06
CA LEU A 180 -12.94 8.26 7.06
C LEU A 180 -13.54 6.91 7.43
N VAL A 181 -13.49 5.95 6.51
CA VAL A 181 -13.85 4.56 6.76
C VAL A 181 -12.56 3.76 6.95
N ALA A 182 -12.34 3.22 8.14
CA ALA A 182 -11.20 2.38 8.46
C ALA A 182 -11.64 0.92 8.47
N SER A 183 -11.06 0.11 7.57
CA SER A 183 -11.44 -1.28 7.36
C SER A 183 -10.27 -2.25 7.54
N PRO A 184 -10.53 -3.50 7.93
CA PRO A 184 -9.47 -4.49 8.11
C PRO A 184 -8.70 -4.77 6.82
N GLY A 185 -7.38 -4.82 6.91
CA GLY A 185 -6.49 -5.11 5.78
C GLY A 185 -5.02 -4.98 6.14
N ASN A 186 -4.11 -5.57 5.36
CA ASN A 186 -2.70 -5.70 5.74
C ASN A 186 -1.99 -4.37 6.10
N ASN A 187 -2.44 -3.24 5.54
CA ASN A 187 -1.78 -1.94 5.68
C ASN A 187 -2.65 -0.84 6.34
N HIS A 188 -3.88 -1.16 6.79
CA HIS A 188 -4.83 -0.15 7.28
C HIS A 188 -4.28 0.67 8.46
N ARG A 189 -3.60 0.02 9.42
CA ARG A 189 -2.95 0.69 10.56
C ARG A 189 -1.97 1.77 10.13
N ASN A 190 -1.16 1.50 9.11
CA ASN A 190 -0.19 2.46 8.60
C ASN A 190 -0.88 3.59 7.83
N GLN A 191 -1.91 3.27 7.04
CA GLN A 191 -2.74 4.28 6.36
C GLN A 191 -3.34 5.27 7.36
N ILE A 192 -3.97 4.78 8.44
CA ILE A 192 -4.54 5.65 9.49
C ILE A 192 -3.47 6.57 10.11
N LYS A 193 -2.27 6.04 10.40
CA LYS A 193 -1.16 6.86 10.91
C LYS A 193 -0.75 7.99 9.96
N LEU A 194 -0.67 7.68 8.67
CA LEU A 194 -0.32 8.68 7.63
C LEU A 194 -1.41 9.74 7.48
N LEU A 195 -2.66 9.39 7.77
CA LEU A 195 -3.80 10.31 7.76
C LEU A 195 -3.91 11.22 9.00
N ARG A 196 -3.01 11.12 9.99
CA ARG A 196 -3.06 11.93 11.23
C ARG A 196 -3.27 13.43 10.98
N ASN A 197 -2.58 14.00 9.99
CA ASN A 197 -2.69 15.42 9.67
C ASN A 197 -4.06 15.77 9.07
N PHE A 198 -4.56 14.91 8.18
CA PHE A 198 -5.90 15.04 7.59
C PHE A 198 -6.98 14.97 8.67
N ILE A 199 -6.90 13.99 9.58
CA ILE A 199 -7.86 13.81 10.68
C ILE A 199 -7.88 15.06 11.58
N ARG A 200 -6.71 15.60 11.92
CA ARG A 200 -6.61 16.79 12.77
C ARG A 200 -7.10 18.07 12.09
N GLU A 201 -6.91 18.20 10.78
CA GLU A 201 -7.26 19.43 10.05
C GLU A 201 -8.75 19.49 9.69
N TYR A 202 -9.33 18.37 9.27
CA TYR A 202 -10.72 18.34 8.78
C TYR A 202 -11.72 17.77 9.77
N GLU A 203 -11.27 17.14 10.85
CA GLU A 203 -12.13 16.46 11.83
C GLU A 203 -13.24 15.64 11.12
N PRO A 204 -12.86 14.67 10.25
CA PRO A 204 -13.83 13.91 9.48
C PRO A 204 -14.71 13.07 10.41
N VAL A 205 -15.88 12.66 9.93
CA VAL A 205 -16.64 11.59 10.61
C VAL A 205 -15.84 10.29 10.47
N ILE A 206 -15.58 9.58 11.57
CA ILE A 206 -14.79 8.36 11.59
C ILE A 206 -15.71 7.16 11.76
N ILE A 207 -15.66 6.25 10.78
CA ILE A 207 -16.35 4.97 10.80
C ILE A 207 -15.30 3.88 10.94
N GLY A 208 -15.31 3.16 12.06
CA GLY A 208 -14.48 1.97 12.27
C GLY A 208 -15.22 0.72 11.82
N VAL A 209 -14.56 -0.16 11.05
CA VAL A 209 -15.14 -1.41 10.57
C VAL A 209 -14.44 -2.60 11.22
N ASP A 210 -15.21 -3.49 11.84
CA ASP A 210 -14.71 -4.67 12.58
C ASP A 210 -13.45 -4.35 13.43
N GLU A 211 -12.40 -5.17 13.37
CA GLU A 211 -11.16 -4.97 14.14
C GLU A 211 -10.38 -3.68 13.79
N ALA A 212 -10.68 -3.02 12.66
CA ALA A 212 -10.07 -1.73 12.37
C ALA A 212 -10.61 -0.61 13.28
N ALA A 213 -11.78 -0.80 13.90
CA ALA A 213 -12.26 0.08 14.98
C ALA A 213 -11.32 0.05 16.20
N ASP A 214 -10.81 -1.13 16.57
CA ASP A 214 -9.84 -1.28 17.66
C ASP A 214 -8.54 -0.54 17.31
N THR A 215 -8.10 -0.66 16.05
CA THR A 215 -6.91 0.06 15.57
C THR A 215 -7.07 1.58 15.63
N LEU A 216 -8.26 2.13 15.35
CA LEU A 216 -8.52 3.56 15.52
C LEU A 216 -8.34 4.00 16.98
N VAL A 217 -8.97 3.27 17.91
CA VAL A 217 -8.92 3.58 19.35
C VAL A 217 -7.49 3.48 19.88
N GLU A 218 -6.75 2.43 19.52
CA GLU A 218 -5.34 2.28 19.88
C GLU A 218 -4.44 3.43 19.40
N LEU A 219 -4.78 4.03 18.25
CA LEU A 219 -4.08 5.18 17.69
C LEU A 219 -4.55 6.52 18.27
N GLY A 220 -5.49 6.48 19.22
CA GLY A 220 -6.04 7.67 19.90
C GLY A 220 -7.15 8.37 19.13
N HIS A 221 -7.79 7.70 18.17
CA HIS A 221 -8.95 8.21 17.43
C HIS A 221 -10.23 7.57 17.95
N THR A 222 -11.23 8.39 18.31
CA THR A 222 -12.55 7.91 18.73
C THR A 222 -13.46 7.80 17.51
N PRO A 223 -13.95 6.59 17.15
CA PRO A 223 -14.92 6.44 16.08
C PRO A 223 -16.25 7.13 16.43
N ASP A 224 -16.91 7.73 15.44
CA ASP A 224 -18.30 8.19 15.57
C ASP A 224 -19.26 7.01 15.41
N LEU A 225 -18.93 6.12 14.49
CA LEU A 225 -19.70 4.92 14.15
C LEU A 225 -18.79 3.70 14.13
N ILE A 226 -19.35 2.56 14.51
CA ILE A 226 -18.72 1.24 14.37
C ILE A 226 -19.66 0.37 13.54
N VAL A 227 -19.18 -0.18 12.42
CA VAL A 227 -19.95 -1.11 11.57
C VAL A 227 -19.24 -2.45 11.57
N GLY A 228 -19.88 -3.51 12.07
CA GLY A 228 -19.22 -4.81 12.09
C GLY A 228 -19.80 -5.79 13.09
N ASN A 229 -19.18 -6.97 13.17
CA ASN A 229 -19.58 -8.02 14.10
C ASN A 229 -18.98 -7.75 15.50
N PRO A 230 -19.81 -7.56 16.55
CA PRO A 230 -19.31 -7.31 17.90
C PRO A 230 -18.37 -8.40 18.44
N LYS A 231 -18.41 -9.62 17.90
CA LYS A 231 -17.52 -10.72 18.29
C LYS A 231 -16.06 -10.50 17.88
N SER A 232 -15.80 -9.75 16.81
CA SER A 232 -14.44 -9.42 16.35
C SER A 232 -13.88 -8.13 16.98
N ILE A 233 -14.69 -7.38 17.73
CA ILE A 233 -14.34 -6.05 18.25
C ILE A 233 -14.12 -6.11 19.78
N ALA A 234 -13.10 -5.39 20.27
CA ALA A 234 -12.82 -5.30 21.69
C ALA A 234 -13.95 -4.61 22.48
N ALA A 235 -14.21 -5.08 23.70
CA ALA A 235 -15.29 -4.55 24.54
C ALA A 235 -15.10 -3.06 24.88
N ASP A 236 -13.86 -2.62 25.10
CA ASP A 236 -13.54 -1.22 25.39
C ASP A 236 -13.80 -0.32 24.18
N THR A 237 -13.52 -0.80 22.97
CA THR A 237 -13.84 -0.11 21.70
C THR A 237 -15.34 0.02 21.50
N LEU A 238 -16.11 -1.04 21.76
CA LEU A 238 -17.57 -0.97 21.70
C LEU A 238 -18.13 0.02 22.74
N ARG A 239 -17.44 0.19 23.88
CA ARG A 239 -17.78 1.17 24.93
C ARG A 239 -17.22 2.57 24.72
N SER A 240 -16.58 2.84 23.57
CA SER A 240 -15.97 4.14 23.25
C SER A 240 -16.96 5.30 23.13
N GLY A 241 -18.27 5.00 23.07
CA GLY A 241 -19.34 5.97 22.82
C GLY A 241 -19.75 6.08 21.35
N ALA A 242 -19.05 5.36 20.46
CA ALA A 242 -19.46 5.21 19.07
C ALA A 242 -20.82 4.51 18.96
N ARG A 243 -21.61 4.87 17.94
CA ARG A 243 -22.87 4.16 17.66
C ARG A 243 -22.55 2.89 16.88
N VAL A 244 -23.05 1.75 17.38
CA VAL A 244 -22.75 0.45 16.79
C VAL A 244 -23.83 0.03 15.81
N ILE A 245 -23.42 -0.42 14.64
CA ILE A 245 -24.26 -0.90 13.55
C ILE A 245 -23.82 -2.31 13.20
N LEU A 246 -24.73 -3.27 13.32
CA LEU A 246 -24.46 -4.67 13.04
C LEU A 246 -24.99 -5.00 11.64
N PRO A 247 -24.18 -5.63 10.78
CA PRO A 247 -24.70 -6.32 9.61
C PRO A 247 -25.78 -7.31 10.03
N ALA A 248 -26.90 -7.31 9.31
CA ALA A 248 -28.00 -8.23 9.55
C ALA A 248 -28.47 -8.84 8.23
N GLU A 249 -28.91 -10.09 8.31
CA GLU A 249 -29.62 -10.73 7.22
C GLU A 249 -30.98 -10.04 6.97
N PRO A 250 -31.56 -10.17 5.76
CA PRO A 250 -32.87 -9.58 5.45
C PRO A 250 -34.01 -10.04 6.37
N ASP A 251 -33.87 -11.19 7.04
CA ASP A 251 -34.84 -11.70 8.02
C ASP A 251 -34.66 -11.12 9.43
N GLY A 252 -33.64 -10.27 9.63
CA GLY A 252 -33.32 -9.59 10.88
C GLY A 252 -32.32 -10.32 11.77
N HIS A 253 -31.79 -11.48 11.36
CA HIS A 253 -30.73 -12.14 12.11
C HIS A 253 -29.43 -11.31 12.07
N ALA A 254 -28.85 -10.99 13.24
CA ALA A 254 -27.63 -10.21 13.34
C ALA A 254 -26.62 -10.91 14.24
N ALA A 255 -25.49 -11.31 13.65
CA ALA A 255 -24.43 -11.99 14.37
C ALA A 255 -23.81 -11.07 15.45
N GLY A 256 -23.71 -11.59 16.69
CA GLY A 256 -23.11 -10.85 17.80
C GLY A 256 -24.05 -9.89 18.55
N LEU A 257 -25.35 -9.89 18.22
CA LEU A 257 -26.36 -9.12 18.93
C LEU A 257 -26.42 -9.44 20.43
N GLU A 258 -26.27 -10.71 20.81
CA GLU A 258 -26.22 -11.17 22.22
C GLU A 258 -25.10 -10.46 23.00
N ARG A 259 -23.90 -10.35 22.41
CA ARG A 259 -22.74 -9.70 23.03
C ARG A 259 -22.98 -8.20 23.25
N ILE A 260 -23.68 -7.54 22.33
CA ILE A 260 -24.04 -6.12 22.47
C ILE A 260 -25.02 -5.93 23.63
N GLN A 261 -26.01 -6.82 23.75
CA GLN A 261 -26.97 -6.81 24.86
C GLN A 261 -26.28 -7.05 26.20
N ASP A 262 -25.37 -8.03 26.28
CA ASP A 262 -24.58 -8.32 27.49
C ASP A 262 -23.72 -7.14 27.94
N LEU A 263 -23.18 -6.37 26.97
CA LEU A 263 -22.40 -5.17 27.25
C LEU A 263 -23.26 -3.94 27.59
N GLY A 264 -24.59 -4.03 27.41
CA GLY A 264 -25.53 -2.92 27.66
C GLY A 264 -25.38 -1.76 26.67
N ILE A 265 -24.95 -2.05 25.44
CA ILE A 265 -24.67 -1.04 24.41
C ILE A 265 -25.87 -0.94 23.46
N GLY A 266 -26.27 0.29 23.12
CA GLY A 266 -27.28 0.51 22.09
C GLY A 266 -26.69 0.28 20.70
N ALA A 267 -27.36 -0.54 19.88
CA ALA A 267 -26.95 -0.78 18.51
C ALA A 267 -28.13 -0.84 17.55
N MET A 268 -27.85 -0.61 16.27
CA MET A 268 -28.80 -0.75 15.17
C MET A 268 -28.39 -1.92 14.29
N THR A 269 -29.35 -2.52 13.60
CA THR A 269 -29.07 -3.49 12.55
C THR A 269 -29.08 -2.80 11.19
N PHE A 270 -28.31 -3.33 10.26
CA PHE A 270 -28.29 -2.93 8.87
C PHE A 270 -28.60 -4.16 8.01
N PRO A 271 -29.89 -4.35 7.63
CA PRO A 271 -30.31 -5.45 6.78
C PRO A 271 -29.75 -5.31 5.36
N ALA A 272 -28.99 -6.31 4.92
CA ALA A 272 -28.45 -6.38 3.56
C ALA A 272 -28.06 -7.83 3.21
N ALA A 273 -28.05 -8.19 1.92
CA ALA A 273 -27.52 -9.47 1.45
C ALA A 273 -25.99 -9.54 1.45
N THR A 274 -25.29 -8.41 1.58
CA THR A 274 -23.83 -8.41 1.73
C THR A 274 -23.44 -8.54 3.20
N GLU A 275 -22.53 -9.46 3.48
CA GLU A 275 -21.93 -9.61 4.82
C GLU A 275 -20.71 -8.69 5.00
N SER A 276 -20.29 -7.98 3.95
CA SER A 276 -19.13 -7.09 3.99
C SER A 276 -19.44 -5.82 4.78
N ALA A 277 -19.02 -5.79 6.04
CA ALA A 277 -19.15 -4.61 6.90
C ALA A 277 -18.47 -3.36 6.30
N THR A 278 -17.41 -3.55 5.51
CA THR A 278 -16.76 -2.45 4.78
C THR A 278 -17.69 -1.85 3.74
N ASP A 279 -18.39 -2.67 2.96
CA ASP A 279 -19.31 -2.19 1.93
C ASP A 279 -20.51 -1.50 2.55
N LEU A 280 -21.02 -2.05 3.65
CA LEU A 280 -22.09 -1.42 4.44
C LEU A 280 -21.68 -0.06 4.98
N ALA A 281 -20.47 0.07 5.55
CA ALA A 281 -19.95 1.36 6.03
C ALA A 281 -19.85 2.40 4.90
N LEU A 282 -19.44 1.98 3.70
CA LEU A 282 -19.33 2.85 2.53
C LEU A 282 -20.70 3.27 1.99
N LEU A 283 -21.65 2.33 1.90
CA LEU A 283 -23.05 2.62 1.52
C LEU A 283 -23.73 3.54 2.53
N LEU A 284 -23.51 3.31 3.83
CA LEU A 284 -24.00 4.17 4.91
C LEU A 284 -23.51 5.60 4.75
N ALA A 285 -22.20 5.78 4.54
CA ALA A 285 -21.61 7.10 4.36
C ALA A 285 -22.16 7.83 3.11
N ASP A 286 -22.34 7.10 2.00
CA ASP A 286 -22.89 7.68 0.77
C ASP A 286 -24.38 8.07 0.91
N TYR A 287 -25.19 7.20 1.52
CA TYR A 287 -26.62 7.45 1.77
C TYR A 287 -26.83 8.67 2.66
N HIS A 288 -26.01 8.83 3.70
CA HIS A 288 -26.03 10.01 4.57
C HIS A 288 -25.31 11.24 3.96
N GLU A 289 -25.19 11.28 2.63
CA GLU A 289 -24.71 12.41 1.82
C GLU A 289 -23.30 12.91 2.16
N ALA A 290 -22.36 12.00 2.46
CA ALA A 290 -20.95 12.37 2.58
C ALA A 290 -20.45 13.10 1.32
N GLU A 291 -19.68 14.19 1.52
CA GLU A 291 -19.05 14.94 0.43
C GLU A 291 -17.91 14.10 -0.20
N MET A 292 -17.15 13.42 0.65
CA MET A 292 -15.99 12.60 0.30
C MET A 292 -15.83 11.47 1.30
N ILE A 293 -15.52 10.28 0.81
CA ILE A 293 -15.37 9.06 1.60
C ILE A 293 -13.95 8.53 1.40
N ILE A 294 -13.12 8.63 2.43
CA ILE A 294 -11.75 8.17 2.45
C ILE A 294 -11.75 6.73 2.95
N ASN A 295 -11.33 5.79 2.10
CA ASN A 295 -11.21 4.37 2.45
C ASN A 295 -9.78 4.05 2.90
N ALA A 296 -9.62 3.78 4.19
CA ALA A 296 -8.39 3.26 4.80
C ALA A 296 -8.57 1.75 5.02
N GLY A 297 -8.37 0.98 3.96
CA GLY A 297 -8.56 -0.46 3.96
C GLY A 297 -8.15 -1.08 2.63
N PRO A 298 -8.64 -2.29 2.32
CA PRO A 298 -8.39 -2.95 1.05
C PRO A 298 -8.96 -2.14 -0.13
N VAL A 299 -8.22 -2.16 -1.24
CA VAL A 299 -8.67 -1.60 -2.51
C VAL A 299 -9.35 -2.71 -3.31
N LEU A 300 -10.40 -2.35 -4.04
CA LEU A 300 -10.97 -3.22 -5.05
C LEU A 300 -10.29 -2.92 -6.39
N ASP A 301 -9.52 -3.87 -6.89
CA ASP A 301 -8.92 -3.84 -8.22
C ASP A 301 -9.12 -5.18 -8.92
N LEU A 302 -8.75 -5.23 -10.20
CA LEU A 302 -8.88 -6.43 -11.01
C LEU A 302 -8.02 -7.57 -10.47
N ASP A 303 -6.83 -7.27 -9.94
CA ASP A 303 -5.94 -8.29 -9.39
C ASP A 303 -6.60 -9.00 -8.20
N ALA A 304 -7.23 -8.25 -7.30
CA ALA A 304 -8.00 -8.81 -6.18
C ALA A 304 -9.21 -9.63 -6.65
N MET A 305 -9.90 -9.21 -7.72
CA MET A 305 -11.02 -9.96 -8.30
C MET A 305 -10.56 -11.27 -8.94
N PHE A 306 -9.45 -11.25 -9.68
CA PHE A 306 -8.87 -12.42 -10.33
C PHE A 306 -8.26 -13.40 -9.33
N ALA A 307 -7.78 -12.90 -8.19
CA ALA A 307 -7.30 -13.71 -7.09
C ALA A 307 -8.43 -14.23 -6.16
N ASP A 308 -9.70 -13.98 -6.50
CA ASP A 308 -10.87 -14.30 -5.68
C ASP A 308 -10.71 -13.86 -4.22
N ALA A 309 -10.17 -12.65 -4.03
CA ALA A 309 -9.90 -12.14 -2.70
C ALA A 309 -11.23 -11.91 -1.95
N PRO A 310 -11.33 -12.21 -0.64
CA PRO A 310 -12.59 -12.13 0.10
C PRO A 310 -13.30 -10.76 0.02
N GLN A 311 -12.50 -9.69 -0.04
CA GLN A 311 -12.98 -8.31 -0.16
C GLN A 311 -13.43 -7.92 -1.58
N ALA A 312 -13.16 -8.77 -2.59
CA ALA A 312 -13.38 -8.48 -4.00
C ALA A 312 -14.71 -9.03 -4.54
N ASN A 313 -15.66 -9.33 -3.66
CA ASN A 313 -16.96 -9.89 -4.03
C ASN A 313 -17.78 -8.94 -4.95
N PRO A 314 -18.83 -9.44 -5.61
CA PRO A 314 -19.69 -8.63 -6.47
C PRO A 314 -20.33 -7.40 -5.81
N ALA A 315 -20.69 -7.50 -4.52
CA ALA A 315 -21.28 -6.41 -3.77
C ALA A 315 -20.30 -5.24 -3.61
N ALA A 316 -19.01 -5.53 -3.42
CA ALA A 316 -17.96 -4.55 -3.37
C ALA A 316 -17.89 -3.78 -4.69
N LEU A 317 -17.88 -4.47 -5.85
CA LEU A 317 -17.84 -3.81 -7.16
C LEU A 317 -19.01 -2.82 -7.34
N LEU A 318 -20.23 -3.26 -7.04
CA LEU A 318 -21.42 -2.42 -7.15
C LEU A 318 -21.40 -1.24 -6.18
N THR A 319 -20.95 -1.47 -4.94
CA THR A 319 -20.78 -0.42 -3.95
C THR A 319 -19.78 0.64 -4.43
N ARG A 320 -18.60 0.22 -4.91
CA ARG A 320 -17.58 1.16 -5.41
C ARG A 320 -18.09 1.92 -6.64
N ALA A 321 -18.80 1.24 -7.54
CA ALA A 321 -19.41 1.86 -8.71
C ALA A 321 -20.48 2.91 -8.30
N LYS A 322 -21.31 2.62 -7.29
CA LYS A 322 -22.30 3.57 -6.75
C LYS A 322 -21.63 4.81 -6.15
N LEU A 323 -20.62 4.62 -5.30
CA LEU A 323 -19.90 5.74 -4.67
C LEU A 323 -19.17 6.62 -5.69
N GLY A 324 -18.67 6.00 -6.77
CA GLY A 324 -18.01 6.68 -7.88
C GLY A 324 -16.89 7.62 -7.40
N LYS A 325 -16.99 8.90 -7.77
CA LYS A 325 -15.95 9.91 -7.48
C LYS A 325 -15.85 10.31 -5.99
N LYS A 326 -16.85 9.98 -5.15
CA LYS A 326 -16.80 10.31 -3.72
C LYS A 326 -15.80 9.44 -2.98
N LEU A 327 -15.54 8.23 -3.47
CA LEU A 327 -14.61 7.29 -2.86
C LEU A 327 -13.17 7.64 -3.21
N VAL A 328 -12.33 7.79 -2.19
CA VAL A 328 -10.92 8.13 -2.33
C VAL A 328 -10.07 7.18 -1.49
N ASP A 329 -9.01 6.64 -2.08
CA ASP A 329 -8.06 5.79 -1.36
C ASP A 329 -7.22 6.60 -0.36
N ALA A 330 -7.05 6.08 0.86
CA ALA A 330 -6.28 6.73 1.91
C ALA A 330 -4.83 7.06 1.51
N ASN A 331 -4.18 6.26 0.67
CA ASN A 331 -2.81 6.51 0.22
C ASN A 331 -2.72 7.75 -0.67
N VAL A 332 -3.77 8.05 -1.45
CA VAL A 332 -3.82 9.27 -2.27
C VAL A 332 -3.78 10.50 -1.36
N ILE A 333 -4.59 10.51 -0.30
CA ILE A 333 -4.60 11.60 0.69
C ILE A 333 -3.26 11.68 1.43
N ALA A 334 -2.74 10.54 1.88
CA ALA A 334 -1.44 10.48 2.56
C ALA A 334 -0.32 11.09 1.71
N ASN A 335 -0.26 10.76 0.42
CA ASN A 335 0.76 11.29 -0.50
C ASN A 335 0.62 12.79 -0.77
N LEU A 336 -0.60 13.34 -0.74
CA LEU A 336 -0.80 14.79 -0.87
C LEU A 336 -0.36 15.55 0.39
N TYR A 337 -0.51 14.95 1.56
CA TYR A 337 -0.13 15.54 2.84
C TYR A 337 1.36 15.46 3.15
N THR A 338 2.06 14.42 2.70
CA THR A 338 3.51 14.27 2.94
C THR A 338 4.35 15.35 2.25
N VAL A 339 3.87 15.90 1.13
CA VAL A 339 4.55 16.95 0.36
C VAL A 339 4.63 18.29 1.12
N ARG A 340 3.80 18.49 2.16
CA ARG A 340 3.66 19.80 2.84
C ARG A 340 4.27 19.87 4.24
N SER A 341 5.19 18.98 4.58
CA SER A 341 5.84 19.00 5.90
C SER A 341 6.83 20.18 6.04
N GLY A 342 6.32 21.33 6.50
CA GLY A 342 6.82 22.18 7.60
C GLY A 342 8.24 22.75 7.59
N ALA A 343 9.22 22.15 6.93
CA ALA A 343 10.60 22.64 6.88
C ALA A 343 10.63 24.08 6.36
N GLY A 344 9.80 24.36 5.35
CA GLY A 344 9.58 25.68 4.74
C GLY A 344 9.06 26.77 5.69
N LEU A 345 8.24 26.43 6.68
CA LEU A 345 7.64 27.44 7.56
C LEU A 345 8.47 27.63 8.83
N ALA A 346 9.10 26.57 9.33
CA ALA A 346 10.00 26.65 10.48
C ALA A 346 11.21 27.54 10.21
N TRP A 347 11.80 27.49 9.00
CA TRP A 347 12.90 28.40 8.65
C TRP A 347 12.44 29.86 8.52
N LEU A 348 11.21 30.10 8.07
CA LEU A 348 10.63 31.45 8.00
C LEU A 348 10.39 32.03 9.41
N TRP A 349 9.89 31.24 10.35
CA TRP A 349 9.76 31.66 11.75
C TRP A 349 11.12 31.88 12.42
N ALA A 350 12.12 31.06 12.12
CA ALA A 350 13.49 31.26 12.59
C ALA A 350 14.09 32.55 12.02
N LEU A 351 13.89 32.82 10.72
CA LEU A 351 14.33 34.05 10.06
C LEU A 351 13.63 35.28 10.66
N LEU A 352 12.32 35.21 10.90
CA LEU A 352 11.55 36.27 11.55
C LEU A 352 12.07 36.53 12.97
N GLY A 353 12.36 35.49 13.75
CA GLY A 353 12.96 35.61 15.08
C GLY A 353 14.32 36.33 15.05
N ILE A 354 15.16 36.00 14.08
CA ILE A 354 16.46 36.68 13.86
C ILE A 354 16.26 38.16 13.50
N LEU A 355 15.33 38.46 12.60
CA LEU A 355 15.03 39.85 12.20
C LEU A 355 14.51 40.69 13.38
N VAL A 356 13.62 40.12 14.19
CA VAL A 356 13.11 40.78 15.40
C VAL A 356 14.25 41.02 16.41
N ALA A 357 15.11 40.04 16.63
CA ALA A 357 16.27 40.19 17.52
C ALA A 357 17.22 41.31 17.02
N LEU A 358 17.51 41.36 15.71
CA LEU A 358 18.31 42.43 15.12
C LEU A 358 17.65 43.81 15.28
N ALA A 359 16.34 43.91 15.03
CA ALA A 359 15.60 45.16 15.20
C ALA A 359 15.64 45.65 16.65
N VAL A 360 15.52 44.74 17.64
CA VAL A 360 15.63 45.07 19.06
C VAL A 360 17.04 45.54 19.40
N ILE A 361 18.08 44.87 18.90
CA ILE A 361 19.48 45.32 19.11
C ILE A 361 19.69 46.72 18.53
N VAL A 362 19.24 46.97 17.29
CA VAL A 362 19.35 48.28 16.65
C VAL A 362 18.60 49.36 17.43
N LEU A 363 17.42 49.04 17.97
CA LEU A 363 16.66 49.96 18.84
C LEU A 363 17.42 50.26 20.12
N ILE A 364 17.88 49.25 20.86
CA ILE A 364 18.62 49.41 22.11
C ILE A 364 19.89 50.25 21.88
N VAL A 365 20.63 49.97 20.82
CA VAL A 365 21.85 50.71 20.46
C VAL A 365 21.52 52.15 20.07
N GLY A 366 20.51 52.36 19.24
CA GLY A 366 20.13 53.71 18.79
C GLY A 366 19.53 54.58 19.89
N THR A 367 18.85 53.99 20.90
CA THR A 367 18.26 54.74 22.02
C THR A 367 19.10 54.75 23.30
N GLY A 368 20.24 54.03 23.33
CA GLY A 368 21.04 53.83 24.54
C GLY A 368 22.10 54.90 24.81
N GLY A 369 22.35 55.81 23.88
CA GLY A 369 23.34 56.89 24.02
C GLY A 369 22.71 58.27 24.18
N ASP A 370 23.51 59.24 24.60
CA ASP A 370 23.10 60.64 24.84
C ASP A 370 22.88 61.44 23.53
N GLY A 371 23.24 60.86 22.37
CA GLY A 371 23.11 61.46 21.04
C GLY A 371 21.77 61.18 20.34
N SER A 372 21.61 61.68 19.12
CA SER A 372 20.46 61.32 18.29
C SER A 372 20.54 59.84 17.88
N PHE A 373 19.40 59.24 17.51
CA PHE A 373 19.32 57.82 17.14
C PHE A 373 20.36 57.39 16.09
N VAL A 374 20.59 58.24 15.09
CA VAL A 374 21.54 57.99 14.01
C VAL A 374 22.99 58.14 14.52
N ASP A 375 23.26 59.11 15.38
CA ASP A 375 24.59 59.33 15.94
C ASP A 375 25.02 58.18 16.83
N ASN A 376 24.12 57.68 17.69
CA ASN A 376 24.38 56.54 18.57
C ASN A 376 24.69 55.25 17.78
N LEU A 377 24.04 55.05 16.63
CA LEU A 377 24.32 53.93 15.74
C LEU A 377 25.69 54.07 15.05
N ILE A 378 26.01 55.26 14.55
CA ILE A 378 27.29 55.54 13.89
C ILE A 378 28.44 55.40 14.89
N GLU A 379 28.30 55.92 16.10
CA GLU A 379 29.33 55.85 17.14
C GLU A 379 29.57 54.41 17.59
N THR A 380 28.50 53.63 17.77
CA THR A 380 28.62 52.20 18.11
C THR A 380 29.30 51.42 16.98
N TRP A 381 28.94 51.69 15.72
CA TRP A 381 29.58 51.05 14.57
C TRP A 381 31.07 51.41 14.46
N ASN A 382 31.41 52.68 14.65
CA ASN A 382 32.79 53.14 14.64
C ASN A 382 33.60 52.50 15.77
N ASN A 383 33.04 52.38 16.97
CA ASN A 383 33.69 51.70 18.10
C ASN A 383 33.94 50.20 17.83
N ILE A 384 33.00 49.53 17.16
CA ILE A 384 33.17 48.13 16.72
C ILE A 384 34.27 48.04 15.65
N ALA A 385 34.21 48.90 14.63
CA ALA A 385 35.19 48.92 13.54
C ALA A 385 36.62 49.20 14.03
N LEU A 386 36.77 50.14 14.97
CA LEU A 386 38.05 50.46 15.60
C LEU A 386 38.57 49.31 16.47
N LYS A 387 37.70 48.62 17.23
CA LYS A 387 38.10 47.41 17.96
C LYS A 387 38.54 46.29 17.03
N PHE A 388 37.85 46.11 15.89
CA PHE A 388 38.20 45.09 14.91
C PHE A 388 39.51 45.42 14.19
N GLN A 389 39.75 46.69 13.84
CA GLN A 389 41.03 47.13 13.29
C GLN A 389 42.18 46.97 14.31
N GLY A 390 41.92 47.19 15.60
CA GLY A 390 42.87 46.93 16.68
C GLY A 390 43.17 45.44 16.93
N TRP A 391 42.47 44.51 16.28
CA TRP A 391 42.82 43.08 16.29
C TRP A 391 43.69 42.66 15.09
N PHE A 392 43.79 43.50 14.06
CA PHE A 392 44.61 43.22 12.86
C PHE A 392 45.88 44.08 12.76
N ASN A 393 46.08 45.00 13.71
CA ASN A 393 47.38 45.64 14.03
C ASN A 393 47.90 45.03 15.33
#